data_AF-A0A2G5ZHV3-F1
#
_entry.id   AF-A0A2G5ZHV3-F1
#
_cell.length_a   1.000
_cell.length_b   1.000
_cell.length_c   1.000
_cell.angle_alpha   90.00
_cell.angle_beta   90.00
_cell.angle_gamma   90.00
#
_symmetry.space_group_name_H-M   'P 1'
#
loop_
_entity.id
_entity.type
_entity.pdbx_description
1 polymer ?
#
loop_
_entity_poly.entity_id
_entity_poly.type
_entity_poly.pdbx_seq_one_letter_code
_entity_poly.pdbx_strand_id
1 'polypeptide(L)'
;MLIDEMRKDLSIKGRNGISFLLSASIIWLIITIIFMQSIEIAQKNIWMLFSTGLMFPLSVGVSYILKADWKFETNALGSLALYLNLAQIIYFPILFWSMLKSPHDAIMIFAIITGAHLFTYGWLYYAKPYYIAAPIIAVGMMFLGLYTTTDNLWLIPFSMVGLLFMLSMALNMSYRKLVKRI
;
A
#
# COMPACT_ATOMS: atom_id res chain seq x y z
N MET A 1 -20.14 -21.09 -2.96
CA MET A 1 -18.85 -20.73 -3.57
C MET A 1 -17.77 -21.25 -2.65
N LEU A 2 -16.81 -22.03 -3.17
CA LEU A 2 -15.65 -22.47 -2.40
C LEU A 2 -14.76 -21.25 -2.11
N ILE A 3 -13.97 -21.29 -1.02
CA ILE A 3 -13.18 -20.12 -0.59
C ILE A 3 -12.23 -19.60 -1.67
N ASP A 4 -11.62 -20.49 -2.46
CA ASP A 4 -10.73 -20.10 -3.54
C ASP A 4 -11.46 -19.50 -4.75
N GLU A 5 -12.72 -19.89 -4.98
CA GLU A 5 -13.56 -19.26 -5.99
C GLU A 5 -13.93 -17.83 -5.58
N MET A 6 -14.25 -17.62 -4.31
CA MET A 6 -14.55 -16.29 -3.77
C MET A 6 -13.34 -15.35 -3.88
N ARG A 7 -12.13 -15.86 -3.57
CA ARG A 7 -10.88 -15.10 -3.69
C ARG A 7 -10.57 -14.75 -5.15
N LYS A 8 -10.78 -15.68 -6.09
CA LYS A 8 -10.63 -15.42 -7.53
C LYS A 8 -11.68 -14.44 -8.05
N ASP A 9 -12.92 -14.52 -7.57
CA ASP A 9 -13.97 -13.56 -7.91
C ASP A 9 -13.61 -12.14 -7.46
N LEU A 10 -13.11 -11.97 -6.23
CA LEU A 10 -12.56 -10.69 -5.74
C LEU A 10 -11.42 -10.19 -6.62
N SER A 11 -10.48 -11.08 -7.00
CA SER A 11 -9.35 -10.77 -7.86
C SER A 11 -9.79 -10.21 -9.21
N ILE A 12 -10.81 -10.81 -9.82
CA ILE A 12 -11.30 -10.42 -11.15
C ILE A 12 -12.08 -9.12 -11.05
N LYS A 13 -13.10 -9.06 -10.19
CA LYS A 13 -13.96 -7.88 -10.04
C LYS A 13 -13.18 -6.65 -9.58
N GLY A 14 -12.27 -6.83 -8.63
CA GLY A 14 -11.47 -5.76 -8.05
C GLY A 14 -10.15 -5.50 -8.77
N ARG A 15 -9.86 -6.22 -9.87
CA ARG A 15 -8.58 -6.18 -10.58
C ARG A 15 -7.37 -6.28 -9.64
N ASN A 16 -7.37 -7.27 -8.75
CA ASN A 16 -6.35 -7.46 -7.71
C ASN A 16 -6.12 -6.27 -6.77
N GLY A 17 -7.07 -5.33 -6.65
CA GLY A 17 -6.90 -4.13 -5.82
C GLY A 17 -5.92 -3.11 -6.41
N ILE A 18 -5.64 -3.15 -7.71
CA ILE A 18 -4.72 -2.21 -8.38
C ILE A 18 -5.14 -0.75 -8.17
N SER A 19 -6.44 -0.45 -8.06
CA SER A 19 -6.91 0.90 -7.79
C SER A 19 -6.34 1.47 -6.49
N PHE A 20 -6.35 0.68 -5.41
CA PHE A 20 -5.75 1.06 -4.13
C PHE A 20 -4.23 1.26 -4.23
N LEU A 21 -3.52 0.40 -4.98
CA LEU A 21 -2.07 0.54 -5.15
C LEU A 21 -1.68 1.79 -5.93
N LEU A 22 -2.41 2.12 -6.99
CA LEU A 22 -2.18 3.34 -7.76
C LEU A 22 -2.49 4.59 -6.94
N SER A 23 -3.57 4.57 -6.14
CA SER A 23 -3.86 5.64 -5.19
C SER A 23 -2.78 5.77 -4.12
N ALA A 24 -2.26 4.64 -3.63
CA ALA A 24 -1.12 4.65 -2.72
C ALA A 24 0.12 5.25 -3.38
N SER A 25 0.44 4.91 -4.63
CA SER A 25 1.55 5.53 -5.37
C SER A 25 1.42 7.06 -5.45
N ILE A 26 0.20 7.60 -5.64
CA ILE A 26 -0.05 9.05 -5.61
C ILE A 26 0.25 9.63 -4.21
N ILE A 27 -0.22 8.97 -3.15
CA ILE A 27 0.04 9.41 -1.77
C ILE A 27 1.53 9.36 -1.45
N TRP A 28 2.23 8.29 -1.82
CA TRP A 28 3.68 8.17 -1.63
C TRP A 28 4.46 9.21 -2.44
N LEU A 29 3.95 9.64 -3.60
CA LEU A 29 4.51 10.77 -4.34
C LEU A 29 4.32 12.09 -3.58
N ILE A 30 3.13 12.33 -3.00
CA ILE A 30 2.88 13.49 -2.13
C ILE A 30 3.84 13.48 -0.93
N ILE A 31 4.01 12.32 -0.27
CA ILE A 31 4.94 12.16 0.84
C ILE A 31 6.37 12.44 0.40
N THR A 32 6.77 11.99 -0.80
CA THR A 32 8.09 12.32 -1.37
C THR A 32 8.29 13.83 -1.47
N ILE A 33 7.32 14.55 -2.04
CA ILE A 33 7.36 16.01 -2.16
C ILE A 33 7.47 16.69 -0.78
N ILE A 34 6.72 16.21 0.23
CA ILE A 34 6.81 16.70 1.61
C ILE A 34 8.23 16.52 2.17
N PHE A 35 8.83 15.35 1.98
CA PHE A 35 10.16 15.06 2.53
C PHE A 35 11.30 15.79 1.83
N MET A 36 11.09 16.25 0.59
CA MET A 36 12.01 17.15 -0.13
C MET A 36 11.98 18.61 0.38
N GLN A 37 10.96 19.01 1.14
CA GLN A 37 10.87 20.39 1.65
C GLN A 37 11.86 20.64 2.79
N SER A 38 12.34 21.88 2.93
CA SER A 38 13.20 22.34 4.03
C SER A 38 12.41 22.73 5.29
N ILE A 39 11.48 21.88 5.71
CA ILE A 39 10.68 22.06 6.94
C ILE A 39 11.10 21.07 8.04
N GLU A 40 10.67 21.32 9.27
CA GLU A 40 10.99 20.48 10.43
C GLU A 40 10.46 19.03 10.27
N ILE A 41 11.22 18.04 10.75
CA ILE A 41 10.88 16.62 10.63
C ILE A 41 9.53 16.27 11.29
N ALA A 42 9.20 16.92 12.40
CA ALA A 42 7.91 16.76 13.07
C ALA A 42 6.75 17.16 12.13
N GLN A 43 6.89 18.29 11.43
CA GLN A 43 5.90 18.75 10.46
C GLN A 43 5.78 17.80 9.27
N LYS A 44 6.91 17.28 8.75
CA LYS A 44 6.92 16.26 7.68
C LYS A 44 6.12 15.03 8.08
N ASN A 45 6.33 14.52 9.29
CA ASN A 45 5.63 13.33 9.79
C ASN A 45 4.12 13.57 9.96
N ILE A 46 3.71 14.75 10.46
CA ILE A 46 2.28 15.10 10.55
C ILE A 46 1.63 15.16 9.17
N TRP A 47 2.27 15.84 8.20
CA TRP A 47 1.75 15.95 6.84
C TRP A 47 1.73 14.61 6.10
N MET A 48 2.73 13.76 6.34
CA MET A 48 2.72 12.37 5.86
C MET A 48 1.46 11.64 6.31
N LEU A 49 1.19 11.64 7.62
CA LEU A 49 -0.01 10.99 8.15
C LEU A 49 -1.29 11.60 7.61
N PHE A 50 -1.37 12.94 7.57
CA PHE A 50 -2.55 13.64 7.05
C PHE A 50 -2.85 13.28 5.59
N SER A 51 -1.82 13.13 4.76
CA SER A 51 -1.97 12.75 3.35
C SER A 51 -2.63 11.38 3.14
N THR A 52 -2.52 10.47 4.12
CA THR A 52 -3.13 9.14 4.04
C THR A 52 -4.67 9.18 4.08
N GLY A 53 -5.27 10.26 4.60
CA GLY A 53 -6.71 10.46 4.58
C GLY A 53 -7.29 10.52 3.16
N LEU A 54 -6.46 10.80 2.15
CA LEU A 54 -6.85 10.80 0.74
C LEU A 54 -7.00 9.39 0.16
N MET A 55 -6.56 8.34 0.86
CA MET A 55 -6.50 6.97 0.31
C MET A 55 -7.85 6.49 -0.19
N PHE A 56 -8.87 6.57 0.66
CA PHE A 56 -10.20 6.08 0.33
C PHE A 56 -10.82 6.84 -0.87
N PRO A 57 -10.95 8.18 -0.88
CA PRO A 57 -11.53 8.88 -2.01
C PRO A 57 -10.73 8.68 -3.32
N LEU A 58 -9.40 8.65 -3.26
CA LEU A 58 -8.58 8.36 -4.44
C LEU A 58 -8.83 6.94 -4.96
N SER A 59 -8.89 5.94 -4.08
CA SER A 59 -9.09 4.54 -4.47
C SER A 59 -10.45 4.34 -5.15
N VAL A 60 -11.49 5.02 -4.68
CA VAL A 60 -12.82 5.01 -5.30
C VAL A 60 -12.76 5.65 -6.69
N GLY A 61 -12.13 6.82 -6.83
CA GLY A 61 -11.95 7.50 -8.11
C GLY A 61 -11.19 6.65 -9.14
N VAL A 62 -10.06 6.05 -8.73
CA VAL A 62 -9.28 5.16 -9.60
C VAL A 62 -10.04 3.88 -9.94
N SER A 63 -10.84 3.34 -9.02
CA SER A 63 -11.67 2.16 -9.28
C SER A 63 -12.69 2.41 -10.39
N TYR A 64 -13.31 3.60 -10.44
CA TYR A 64 -14.18 4.00 -11.55
C TYR A 64 -13.44 4.05 -12.89
N ILE A 65 -12.24 4.66 -12.93
CA ILE A 65 -11.42 4.73 -14.15
C ILE A 65 -11.05 3.33 -14.64
N LEU A 66 -10.68 2.43 -13.72
CA LEU A 66 -10.31 1.07 -14.04
C LEU A 66 -11.50 0.13 -14.25
N LYS A 67 -12.75 0.58 -14.04
CA LYS A 67 -13.94 -0.29 -14.01
C LYS A 67 -13.74 -1.48 -13.07
N ALA A 68 -13.14 -1.24 -11.91
CA ALA A 68 -12.98 -2.21 -10.84
C ALA A 68 -14.11 -2.04 -9.82
N ASP A 69 -14.68 -3.16 -9.38
CA ASP A 69 -15.60 -3.18 -8.25
C ASP A 69 -14.80 -3.03 -6.96
N TRP A 70 -15.17 -2.06 -6.13
CA TRP A 70 -14.58 -1.82 -4.82
C TRP A 70 -15.54 -2.16 -3.67
N LYS A 71 -16.82 -2.39 -3.95
CA LYS A 71 -17.85 -2.67 -2.95
C LYS A 71 -18.02 -4.16 -2.71
N PHE A 72 -17.83 -4.98 -3.76
CA PHE A 72 -17.90 -6.45 -3.68
C PHE A 72 -19.20 -6.98 -3.05
N GLU A 73 -20.35 -6.33 -3.32
CA GLU A 73 -21.63 -6.59 -2.63
C GLU A 73 -22.11 -8.05 -2.75
N THR A 74 -21.68 -8.77 -3.79
CA THR A 74 -22.06 -10.16 -4.08
C THR A 74 -21.09 -11.19 -3.51
N ASN A 75 -20.00 -10.78 -2.88
CA ASN A 75 -18.94 -11.65 -2.40
C ASN A 75 -18.81 -11.52 -0.87
N ALA A 76 -18.98 -12.62 -0.13
CA ALA A 76 -18.93 -12.57 1.33
C ALA A 76 -17.53 -12.23 1.91
N LEU A 77 -16.46 -12.29 1.10
CA LEU A 77 -15.14 -11.78 1.46
C LEU A 77 -14.97 -10.28 1.16
N GLY A 78 -15.96 -9.61 0.59
CA GLY A 78 -15.91 -8.18 0.25
C GLY A 78 -15.66 -7.29 1.47
N SER A 79 -16.34 -7.56 2.58
CA SER A 79 -16.13 -6.83 3.84
C SER A 79 -14.75 -7.09 4.47
N LEU A 80 -14.14 -8.25 4.19
CA LEU A 80 -12.81 -8.60 4.71
C LEU A 80 -11.73 -7.62 4.22
N ALA A 81 -11.85 -7.12 2.99
CA ALA A 81 -10.94 -6.11 2.46
C ALA A 81 -10.90 -4.84 3.34
N LEU A 82 -12.08 -4.42 3.85
CA LEU A 82 -12.18 -3.28 4.75
C LEU A 82 -11.50 -3.57 6.09
N TYR A 83 -11.78 -4.74 6.69
CA TYR A 83 -11.17 -5.13 7.97
C TYR A 83 -9.65 -5.22 7.88
N LEU A 84 -9.11 -5.72 6.77
CA LEU A 84 -7.67 -5.76 6.54
C LEU A 84 -7.10 -4.32 6.51
N ASN A 85 -7.71 -3.40 5.75
CA ASN A 85 -7.27 -2.00 5.76
C ASN A 85 -7.31 -1.37 7.16
N LEU A 86 -8.38 -1.61 7.93
CA LEU A 86 -8.52 -1.11 9.29
C LEU A 86 -7.49 -1.71 10.25
N ALA A 87 -7.05 -2.95 10.02
CA ALA A 87 -6.01 -3.59 10.82
C ALA A 87 -4.67 -2.83 10.76
N GLN A 88 -4.44 -2.02 9.71
CA GLN A 88 -3.23 -1.19 9.64
C GLN A 88 -3.19 -0.11 10.74
N ILE A 89 -4.34 0.33 11.25
CA ILE A 89 -4.46 1.30 12.35
C ILE A 89 -3.86 0.74 13.64
N ILE A 90 -3.87 -0.59 13.82
CA ILE A 90 -3.31 -1.25 15.02
C ILE A 90 -1.79 -1.03 15.12
N TYR A 91 -1.11 -0.70 14.02
CA TYR A 91 0.32 -0.36 14.02
C TYR A 91 0.60 1.12 14.33
N PHE A 92 -0.42 1.97 14.49
CA PHE A 92 -0.22 3.39 14.78
C PHE A 92 0.49 3.67 16.11
N PRO A 93 0.34 2.87 17.20
CA PRO A 93 1.12 3.06 18.41
C PRO A 93 2.64 3.04 18.18
N ILE A 94 3.17 2.10 17.38
CA ILE A 94 4.61 2.06 17.09
C ILE A 94 5.03 3.21 16.15
N LEU A 95 4.15 3.60 15.23
CA LEU A 95 4.38 4.76 14.38
C LEU A 95 4.43 6.07 15.19
N PHE A 96 3.47 6.32 16.08
CA PHE A 96 3.47 7.48 16.96
C PHE A 96 4.65 7.49 17.91
N TRP A 97 5.00 6.32 18.49
CA TRP A 97 6.23 6.19 19.27
C TRP A 97 7.45 6.64 18.47
N SER A 98 7.59 6.19 17.22
CA SER A 98 8.71 6.58 16.36
C SER A 98 8.70 8.07 16.05
N MET A 99 7.55 8.66 15.75
CA MET A 99 7.46 10.11 15.53
C MET A 99 7.89 10.94 16.75
N LEU A 100 7.73 10.41 17.96
CA LEU A 100 8.09 11.10 19.21
C LEU A 100 9.53 10.81 19.65
N LYS A 101 10.05 9.60 19.42
CA LYS A 101 11.33 9.14 19.95
C LYS A 101 12.43 9.00 18.90
N SER A 102 12.07 8.68 17.67
CA SER A 102 12.99 8.66 16.53
C SER A 102 12.32 9.22 15.26
N PRO A 103 12.09 10.55 15.21
CA PRO A 103 11.27 11.17 14.17
C PRO A 103 11.82 10.99 12.75
N HIS A 104 13.15 10.81 12.60
CA HIS A 104 13.77 10.55 11.31
C HIS A 104 13.52 9.12 10.80
N ASP A 105 13.27 8.16 11.70
CA ASP A 105 12.97 6.76 11.35
C ASP A 105 11.48 6.51 11.08
N ALA A 106 10.61 7.45 11.44
CA ALA A 106 9.15 7.27 11.33
C ALA A 106 8.69 6.97 9.90
N ILE A 107 9.31 7.59 8.88
CA ILE A 107 9.03 7.32 7.46
C ILE A 107 9.41 5.91 7.04
N MET A 108 10.54 5.39 7.56
CA MET A 108 10.96 4.00 7.34
C MET A 108 9.95 3.05 7.96
N ILE A 109 9.59 3.26 9.23
CA ILE A 109 8.63 2.41 9.95
C ILE A 109 7.28 2.42 9.25
N PHE A 110 6.81 3.59 8.80
CA PHE A 110 5.57 3.71 8.04
C PHE A 110 5.61 2.94 6.71
N ALA A 111 6.73 2.99 6.00
CA ALA A 111 6.94 2.24 4.77
C ALA A 111 6.99 0.72 5.01
N ILE A 112 7.63 0.27 6.09
CA ILE A 112 7.67 -1.14 6.50
C ILE A 112 6.26 -1.65 6.82
N ILE A 113 5.48 -0.93 7.64
CA ILE A 113 4.10 -1.29 7.99
C ILE A 113 3.28 -1.44 6.71
N THR A 114 3.36 -0.46 5.82
CA THR A 114 2.64 -0.47 4.54
C THR A 114 3.04 -1.66 3.68
N GLY A 115 4.33 -1.90 3.49
CA GLY A 115 4.84 -3.03 2.71
C GLY A 115 4.43 -4.38 3.27
N ALA A 116 4.58 -4.59 4.58
CA ALA A 116 4.22 -5.84 5.25
C ALA A 116 2.71 -6.12 5.16
N HIS A 117 1.87 -5.09 5.29
CA HIS A 117 0.41 -5.22 5.20
C HIS A 117 -0.05 -5.84 3.87
N LEU A 118 0.67 -5.55 2.77
CA LEU A 118 0.38 -6.09 1.44
C LEU A 118 0.41 -7.62 1.36
N PHE A 119 1.06 -8.31 2.31
CA PHE A 119 1.15 -9.78 2.33
C PHE A 119 -0.23 -10.44 2.40
N THR A 120 -1.14 -9.87 3.19
CA THR A 120 -2.49 -10.39 3.40
C THR A 120 -3.33 -10.37 2.11
N TYR A 121 -3.06 -9.42 1.21
CA TYR A 121 -3.75 -9.32 -0.08
C TYR A 121 -3.33 -10.40 -1.08
N GLY A 122 -2.17 -11.03 -0.89
CA GLY A 122 -1.81 -12.23 -1.65
C GLY A 122 -2.80 -13.36 -1.40
N TRP A 123 -3.27 -13.47 -0.15
CA TRP A 123 -4.33 -14.39 0.18
C TRP A 123 -5.65 -13.89 -0.37
N LEU A 124 -6.09 -12.67 -0.02
CA LEU A 124 -7.40 -12.14 -0.39
C LEU A 124 -7.69 -12.22 -1.89
N TYR A 125 -6.74 -11.81 -2.73
CA TYR A 125 -6.89 -11.77 -4.19
C TYR A 125 -6.32 -12.99 -4.92
N TYR A 126 -5.96 -14.07 -4.21
CA TYR A 126 -5.35 -15.26 -4.81
C TYR A 126 -4.15 -14.90 -5.74
N ALA A 127 -3.36 -13.89 -5.35
CA ALA A 127 -2.42 -13.22 -6.24
C ALA A 127 -0.98 -13.29 -5.69
N LYS A 128 -0.17 -14.20 -6.27
CA LYS A 128 1.22 -14.45 -5.87
C LYS A 128 2.13 -13.20 -5.81
N PRO A 129 2.01 -12.19 -6.69
CA PRO A 129 2.91 -11.02 -6.64
C PRO A 129 2.94 -10.31 -5.27
N TYR A 130 1.83 -10.29 -4.53
CA TYR A 130 1.79 -9.70 -3.19
C TYR A 130 2.70 -10.42 -2.20
N TYR A 131 2.72 -11.76 -2.20
CA TYR A 131 3.56 -12.53 -1.29
C TYR A 131 5.07 -12.33 -1.51
N ILE A 132 5.44 -11.96 -2.74
CA ILE A 132 6.84 -11.66 -3.09
C ILE A 132 7.16 -10.20 -2.76
N ALA A 133 6.30 -9.28 -3.17
CA ALA A 133 6.54 -7.85 -3.00
C ALA A 133 6.51 -7.41 -1.53
N ALA A 134 5.60 -7.94 -0.71
CA ALA A 134 5.48 -7.53 0.69
C ALA A 134 6.79 -7.68 1.51
N PRO A 135 7.45 -8.85 1.56
CA PRO A 135 8.72 -8.98 2.26
C PRO A 135 9.84 -8.18 1.59
N ILE A 136 9.88 -8.09 0.25
CA ILE A 136 10.87 -7.27 -0.47
C ILE A 136 10.75 -5.80 -0.08
N ILE A 137 9.53 -5.26 -0.04
CA ILE A 137 9.26 -3.88 0.34
C ILE A 137 9.63 -3.68 1.82
N ALA A 138 9.13 -4.53 2.72
CA ALA A 138 9.39 -4.37 4.15
C ALA A 138 10.90 -4.43 4.48
N VAL A 139 11.60 -5.45 4.01
CA VAL A 139 13.04 -5.61 4.24
C VAL A 139 13.84 -4.55 3.48
N GLY A 140 13.44 -4.23 2.25
CA GLY A 140 14.09 -3.20 1.43
C GLY A 140 13.99 -1.81 2.05
N MET A 141 12.83 -1.45 2.62
CA MET A 141 12.66 -0.17 3.32
C MET A 141 13.46 -0.12 4.62
N MET A 142 13.58 -1.23 5.34
CA MET A 142 14.47 -1.32 6.50
C MET A 142 15.92 -1.06 6.11
N PHE A 143 16.44 -1.74 5.10
CA PHE A 143 17.81 -1.50 4.64
C PHE A 143 18.01 -0.07 4.15
N LEU A 144 17.06 0.45 3.35
CA LEU A 144 17.15 1.82 2.86
C LEU A 144 17.17 2.83 4.02
N GLY A 145 16.31 2.66 5.02
CA GLY A 145 16.29 3.55 6.18
C GLY A 145 17.56 3.49 7.03
N LEU A 146 18.16 2.32 7.21
CA LEU A 146 19.43 2.17 7.95
C LEU A 146 20.62 2.90 7.32
N TYR A 147 20.62 3.07 5.99
CA TYR A 147 21.72 3.69 5.24
C TYR A 147 21.40 5.10 4.71
N THR A 148 20.18 5.58 4.91
CA THR A 148 19.77 6.92 4.46
C THR A 148 20.11 7.97 5.51
N THR A 149 20.71 9.08 5.07
CA THR A 149 20.97 10.24 5.94
C THR A 149 19.73 11.13 6.07
N THR A 150 19.71 12.01 7.08
CA THR A 150 18.59 12.93 7.33
C THR A 150 18.23 13.81 6.13
N ASP A 151 19.22 14.16 5.30
CA ASP A 151 19.04 15.01 4.12
C ASP A 151 18.37 14.27 2.94
N ASN A 152 18.44 12.94 2.95
CA ASN A 152 18.00 12.09 1.84
C ASN A 152 16.78 11.21 2.20
N LEU A 153 16.08 11.50 3.31
CA LEU A 153 14.91 10.74 3.75
C LEU A 153 13.79 10.62 2.70
N TRP A 154 13.74 11.52 1.72
CA TRP A 154 12.81 11.45 0.58
C TRP A 154 13.03 10.23 -0.34
N LEU A 155 14.20 9.59 -0.28
CA LEU A 155 14.48 8.36 -1.04
C LEU A 155 13.57 7.19 -0.63
N ILE A 156 13.16 7.15 0.64
CA ILE A 156 12.26 6.10 1.17
C ILE A 156 10.88 6.18 0.49
N PRO A 157 10.12 7.28 0.59
CA PRO A 157 8.83 7.39 -0.07
C PRO A 157 8.94 7.35 -1.60
N PHE A 158 10.03 7.85 -2.20
CA PHE A 158 10.25 7.73 -3.64
C PHE A 158 10.41 6.27 -4.08
N SER A 159 11.17 5.48 -3.32
CA SER A 159 11.34 4.05 -3.57
C SER A 159 10.03 3.28 -3.42
N MET A 160 9.17 3.67 -2.46
CA MET A 160 7.81 3.13 -2.34
C MET A 160 6.98 3.35 -3.60
N VAL A 161 7.04 4.54 -4.23
CA VAL A 161 6.34 4.79 -5.50
C VAL A 161 6.75 3.77 -6.57
N GLY A 162 8.07 3.58 -6.75
CA GLY A 162 8.62 2.64 -7.73
C GLY A 162 8.20 1.19 -7.44
N LEU A 163 8.29 0.75 -6.19
CA LEU A 163 7.94 -0.61 -5.77
C LEU A 163 6.43 -0.89 -5.92
N LEU A 164 5.58 0.07 -5.56
CA LEU A 164 4.12 -0.06 -5.74
C LEU A 164 3.72 -0.06 -7.21
N PHE A 165 4.41 0.70 -8.06
CA PHE A 165 4.18 0.67 -9.50
C PHE A 165 4.59 -0.68 -10.11
N MET A 166 5.76 -1.21 -9.74
CA MET A 166 6.20 -2.54 -10.15
C MET A 166 5.23 -3.64 -9.69
N LEU A 167 4.76 -3.57 -8.45
CA LEU A 167 3.73 -4.49 -7.94
C LEU A 167 2.43 -4.37 -8.74
N SER A 168 1.97 -3.14 -9.03
CA SER A 168 0.76 -2.89 -9.83
C SER A 168 0.87 -3.49 -11.23
N MET A 169 2.02 -3.37 -11.88
CA MET A 169 2.30 -4.01 -13.17
C MET A 169 2.27 -5.53 -13.06
N ALA A 170 2.92 -6.11 -12.04
CA ALA A 170 2.92 -7.56 -11.81
C ALA A 170 1.51 -8.11 -11.57
N LEU A 171 0.68 -7.38 -10.81
CA LEU A 171 -0.72 -7.75 -10.55
C LEU A 171 -1.60 -7.60 -11.78
N ASN A 172 -1.37 -6.60 -12.63
CA ASN A 172 -2.07 -6.47 -13.90
C ASN A 172 -1.76 -7.65 -14.83
N MET A 173 -0.50 -8.10 -14.87
CA MET A 173 -0.14 -9.31 -15.61
C MET A 173 -0.80 -10.56 -15.02
N SER A 174 -0.83 -10.70 -13.69
CA SER A 174 -1.50 -11.80 -12.99
C SER A 174 -3.01 -11.82 -13.27
N TYR A 175 -3.65 -10.65 -13.19
CA TYR A 175 -5.07 -10.45 -13.51
C TYR A 175 -5.38 -10.90 -14.95
N ARG A 176 -4.62 -10.41 -15.93
CA ARG A 176 -4.81 -10.78 -17.35
C ARG A 176 -4.66 -12.28 -17.59
N LYS A 177 -3.74 -12.95 -16.89
CA LYS A 177 -3.58 -14.41 -16.95
C LYS A 177 -4.77 -15.14 -16.33
N LEU A 178 -5.32 -14.65 -15.22
CA LEU A 178 -6.47 -15.25 -14.55
C LEU A 178 -7.74 -15.14 -15.40
N VAL A 179 -8.03 -13.96 -15.95
CA VAL A 179 -9.21 -13.72 -16.79
C VAL A 179 -9.19 -14.59 -18.05
N LYS A 180 -8.02 -14.83 -18.67
CA LYS A 180 -7.90 -15.69 -19.87
C LYS A 180 -8.15 -17.18 -19.61
N ARG A 181 -8.18 -17.63 -18.36
CA ARG A 181 -8.33 -19.05 -17.98
C ARG A 181 -9.79 -19.42 -17.66
N ILE A 182 -10.68 -18.44 -17.69
CA ILE A 182 -12.12 -18.56 -17.43
C ILE A 182 -12.83 -18.35 -18.75
#